data_AF-A0A534XVR4-F1
#
_entry.id   AF-A0A534XVR4-F1
#
_cell.length_a   1.000
_cell.length_b   1.000
_cell.length_c   1.000
_cell.angle_alpha   90.00
_cell.angle_beta   90.00
_cell.angle_gamma   90.00
#
_symmetry.space_group_name_H-M   'P 1'
#
loop_
_entity.id
_entity.type
_entity.pdbx_description
1 polymer ?
#
loop_
_entity_poly.entity_id
_entity_poly.type
_entity_poly.pdbx_seq_one_letter_code
_entity_poly.pdbx_strand_id
1 'polypeptide(L)'
;MRHVSLTTVATVLVCISPYAAIADSPLDRIRSNVEGVYALVEWHLGDRILRPPDIDGRFVLRDGVAVVMIRNWSDPASKVTTARFGKYTLESAIFAYGYDDDTVVTETTSGTKVTHRPAEAMRAFTVSGEADGVHLRRTEGQIEFFFSREGLIYSENGKALRVWRRIKMGVPAN
;
A
#
# COMPACT_ATOMS: atom_id res chain seq x y z
N MET A 1 -81.47 -0.16 23.94
CA MET A 1 -80.30 -0.88 24.48
C MET A 1 -79.99 -2.08 23.60
N ARG A 2 -78.95 -1.99 22.78
CA ARG A 2 -78.14 -3.09 22.22
C ARG A 2 -76.92 -2.43 21.56
N HIS A 3 -75.79 -2.50 22.23
CA HIS A 3 -74.49 -2.04 21.72
C HIS A 3 -73.88 -3.16 20.87
N VAL A 4 -73.38 -2.82 19.68
CA VAL A 4 -72.41 -3.65 18.95
C VAL A 4 -71.29 -2.72 18.49
N SER A 5 -70.10 -2.94 19.05
CA SER A 5 -68.90 -2.16 18.84
C SER A 5 -68.22 -2.54 17.52
N LEU A 6 -67.86 -1.55 16.71
CA LEU A 6 -67.00 -1.70 15.54
C LEU A 6 -65.53 -1.67 16.00
N THR A 7 -64.83 -2.80 15.92
CA THR A 7 -63.38 -2.84 16.15
C THR A 7 -62.67 -2.68 14.81
N THR A 8 -62.06 -1.51 14.60
CA THR A 8 -61.21 -1.22 13.44
C THR A 8 -59.84 -1.85 13.67
N VAL A 9 -59.40 -2.74 12.78
CA VAL A 9 -58.02 -3.27 12.78
C VAL A 9 -57.18 -2.38 11.87
N ALA A 10 -56.25 -1.63 12.45
CA ALA A 10 -55.28 -0.85 11.70
C ALA A 10 -54.09 -1.74 11.31
N THR A 11 -53.90 -1.96 10.01
CA THR A 11 -52.73 -2.65 9.46
C THR A 11 -51.55 -1.68 9.43
N VAL A 12 -50.52 -1.93 10.23
CA VAL A 12 -49.25 -1.19 10.18
C VAL A 12 -48.42 -1.75 9.02
N LEU A 13 -48.26 -0.96 7.96
CA LEU A 13 -47.35 -1.26 6.85
C LEU A 13 -45.93 -0.83 7.27
N VAL A 14 -45.11 -1.78 7.72
CA VAL A 14 -43.70 -1.53 8.00
C VAL A 14 -42.97 -1.37 6.67
N CYS A 15 -42.63 -0.12 6.32
CA CYS A 15 -41.74 0.19 5.21
C CYS A 15 -40.32 -0.23 5.59
N ILE A 16 -39.94 -1.46 5.26
CA ILE A 16 -38.54 -1.91 5.31
C ILE A 16 -37.84 -1.15 4.18
N SER A 17 -37.21 -0.03 4.51
CA SER A 17 -36.34 0.67 3.56
C SER A 17 -35.21 -0.29 3.20
N PRO A 18 -35.02 -0.67 1.92
CA PRO A 18 -33.80 -1.35 1.54
C PRO A 18 -32.69 -0.32 1.68
N TYR A 19 -31.98 -0.36 2.81
CA TYR A 19 -30.65 0.20 2.90
C TYR A 19 -29.82 -0.63 1.93
N ALA A 20 -29.77 -0.20 0.67
CA ALA A 20 -28.88 -0.79 -0.31
C ALA A 20 -27.47 -0.55 0.22
N ALA A 21 -26.90 -1.56 0.88
CA ALA A 21 -25.49 -1.59 1.16
C ALA A 21 -24.80 -1.41 -0.21
N ILE A 22 -24.14 -0.26 -0.39
CA ILE A 22 -23.27 -0.05 -1.55
C ILE A 22 -22.22 -1.15 -1.44
N ALA A 23 -22.36 -2.19 -2.25
CA ALA A 23 -21.35 -3.22 -2.31
C ALA A 23 -20.10 -2.55 -2.88
N ASP A 24 -19.04 -2.44 -2.07
CA ASP A 24 -17.74 -1.98 -2.55
C ASP A 24 -17.39 -2.71 -3.84
N SER A 25 -17.08 -1.97 -4.90
CA SER A 25 -16.70 -2.60 -6.15
C SER A 25 -15.44 -3.45 -5.92
N PRO A 26 -15.21 -4.53 -6.70
CA PRO A 26 -13.98 -5.30 -6.60
C PRO A 26 -12.72 -4.41 -6.66
N LEU A 27 -12.76 -3.33 -7.44
CA LEU A 27 -11.69 -2.35 -7.52
C LEU A 27 -11.52 -1.55 -6.22
N ASP A 28 -12.60 -1.17 -5.54
CA ASP A 28 -12.50 -0.44 -4.26
C ASP A 28 -11.92 -1.32 -3.15
N ARG A 29 -12.24 -2.62 -3.16
CA ARG A 29 -11.62 -3.60 -2.26
C ARG A 29 -10.13 -3.79 -2.56
N ILE A 30 -9.74 -3.84 -3.83
CA ILE A 30 -8.34 -3.88 -4.22
C ILE A 30 -7.63 -2.59 -3.78
N ARG A 31 -8.20 -1.42 -4.10
CA ARG A 31 -7.64 -0.10 -3.78
C ARG A 31 -7.44 0.07 -2.29
N SER A 32 -8.42 -0.30 -1.46
CA SER A 32 -8.32 -0.20 0.01
C SER A 32 -7.23 -1.11 0.62
N ASN A 33 -6.86 -2.21 -0.06
CA ASN A 33 -5.72 -3.04 0.34
C ASN A 33 -4.39 -2.51 -0.20
N VAL A 34 -4.34 -1.92 -1.40
CA VAL A 34 -3.08 -1.47 -2.01
C VAL A 34 -2.67 -0.07 -1.56
N GLU A 35 -3.62 0.84 -1.40
CA GLU A 35 -3.33 2.21 -1.01
C GLU A 35 -3.03 2.32 0.48
N GLY A 36 -2.04 3.14 0.82
CA GLY A 36 -1.63 3.39 2.18
C GLY A 36 -0.23 3.98 2.30
N VAL A 37 0.16 4.17 3.55
CA VAL A 37 1.52 4.51 3.96
C VAL A 37 2.10 3.29 4.67
N TYR A 38 3.28 2.87 4.25
CA TYR A 38 3.95 1.67 4.76
C TYR A 38 5.31 2.05 5.33
N ALA A 39 5.61 1.57 6.54
CA ALA A 39 6.91 1.74 7.19
C ALA A 39 7.74 0.46 7.01
N LEU A 40 9.01 0.62 6.62
CA LEU A 40 9.93 -0.50 6.48
C LEU A 40 10.18 -1.15 7.83
N VAL A 41 10.01 -2.47 7.90
CA VAL A 41 10.29 -3.29 9.08
C VAL A 41 11.58 -4.07 8.88
N GLU A 42 11.73 -4.68 7.70
CA GLU A 42 12.89 -5.49 7.37
C GLU A 42 13.35 -5.25 5.94
N TRP A 43 14.66 -5.22 5.73
CA TRP A 43 15.28 -5.33 4.41
C TRP A 43 16.27 -6.50 4.42
N HIS A 44 15.98 -7.50 3.61
CA HIS A 44 16.78 -8.71 3.45
C HIS A 44 17.81 -8.50 2.33
N LEU A 45 19.09 -8.64 2.67
CA LEU A 45 20.26 -8.44 1.80
C LEU A 45 21.16 -9.67 1.87
N GLY A 46 20.88 -10.66 1.03
CA GLY A 46 21.53 -11.97 1.14
C GLY A 46 21.23 -12.59 2.50
N ASP A 47 22.26 -12.87 3.29
CA ASP A 47 22.14 -13.48 4.61
C ASP A 47 21.92 -12.46 5.75
N ARG A 48 21.89 -11.16 5.43
CA ARG A 48 21.68 -10.10 6.43
C ARG A 48 20.24 -9.60 6.37
N ILE A 49 19.65 -9.39 7.55
CA ILE A 49 18.37 -8.69 7.70
C ILE A 49 18.62 -7.39 8.45
N LEU A 50 18.44 -6.27 7.75
CA LEU A 50 18.51 -4.93 8.34
C LEU A 50 17.13 -4.52 8.86
N ARG A 51 17.12 -3.81 9.98
CA ARG A 51 15.91 -3.28 10.63
C ARG A 51 16.15 -1.84 11.10
N PRO A 52 15.10 -1.05 11.39
CA PRO A 52 15.27 0.24 12.05
C PRO A 52 16.05 0.11 13.39
N PRO A 53 16.93 1.07 13.74
CA PRO A 53 17.17 2.34 13.04
C PRO A 53 18.19 2.28 11.89
N ASP A 54 18.93 1.18 11.74
CA ASP A 54 20.00 1.02 10.72
C ASP A 54 19.47 1.17 9.30
N ILE A 55 18.22 0.75 9.09
CA ILE A 55 17.48 1.03 7.86
C ILE A 55 16.06 1.47 8.20
N ASP A 56 15.61 2.57 7.60
CA ASP A 56 14.23 3.06 7.76
C ASP A 56 13.70 3.49 6.40
N GLY A 57 12.40 3.40 6.19
CA GLY A 57 11.82 3.82 4.95
C GLY A 57 10.31 3.98 4.99
N ARG A 58 9.81 4.78 4.06
CA ARG A 58 8.38 4.94 3.79
C ARG A 58 8.11 4.58 2.35
N PHE A 59 7.11 3.74 2.13
CA PHE A 59 6.52 3.51 0.82
C PHE A 59 5.08 3.99 0.86
N VAL A 60 4.70 4.82 -0.10
CA VAL A 60 3.37 5.45 -0.16
C VAL A 60 2.78 5.16 -1.53
N LEU A 61 1.56 4.62 -1.52
CA LEU A 61 0.70 4.51 -2.67
C LEU A 61 -0.62 5.18 -2.31
N ARG A 62 -0.92 6.31 -2.93
CA ARG A 62 -2.14 7.05 -2.58
C ARG A 62 -2.56 7.95 -3.74
N ASP A 63 -3.84 7.88 -4.13
CA ASP A 63 -4.43 8.82 -5.10
C ASP A 63 -3.60 8.97 -6.40
N GLY A 64 -3.10 7.85 -6.94
CA GLY A 64 -2.25 7.81 -8.14
C GLY A 64 -0.79 8.21 -7.96
N VAL A 65 -0.36 8.57 -6.74
CA VAL A 65 1.01 8.95 -6.39
C VAL A 65 1.77 7.78 -5.76
N ALA A 66 3.00 7.55 -6.25
CA ALA A 66 3.94 6.59 -5.68
C ALA A 66 5.16 7.32 -5.12
N VAL A 67 5.45 7.14 -3.83
CA VAL A 67 6.66 7.67 -3.18
C VAL A 67 7.39 6.54 -2.48
N VAL A 68 8.71 6.50 -2.61
CA VAL A 68 9.55 5.72 -1.71
C VAL A 68 10.67 6.59 -1.17
N MET A 69 10.84 6.57 0.14
CA MET A 69 11.99 7.17 0.81
C MET A 69 12.66 6.09 1.65
N ILE A 70 13.96 5.91 1.49
CA ILE A 70 14.73 4.94 2.26
C ILE A 70 16.00 5.59 2.75
N ARG A 71 16.28 5.38 4.03
CA ARG A 71 17.50 5.78 4.71
C ARG A 71 18.21 4.52 5.14
N ASN A 72 19.41 4.30 4.61
CA ASN A 72 20.28 3.20 4.96
C ASN A 72 21.54 3.75 5.64
N TRP A 73 21.61 3.55 6.94
CA TRP A 73 22.71 3.94 7.82
C TRP A 73 23.42 2.71 8.43
N SER A 74 23.19 1.52 7.87
CA SER A 74 23.82 0.28 8.34
C SER A 74 25.34 0.26 8.14
N ASP A 75 25.87 1.13 7.29
CA ASP A 75 27.30 1.40 7.17
C ASP A 75 27.61 2.79 7.76
N PRO A 76 28.35 2.87 8.88
CA PRO A 76 28.72 4.15 9.48
C PRO A 76 29.67 4.99 8.61
N ALA A 77 30.42 4.37 7.68
CA ALA A 77 31.31 5.08 6.77
C ALA A 77 30.58 5.69 5.56
N SER A 78 29.37 5.21 5.25
CA SER A 78 28.59 5.62 4.10
C SER A 78 27.08 5.57 4.38
N LYS A 79 26.51 6.71 4.74
CA LYS A 79 25.07 6.86 4.94
C LYS A 79 24.39 7.20 3.62
N VAL A 80 23.35 6.46 3.26
CA VAL A 80 22.64 6.65 1.99
C VAL A 80 21.17 6.97 2.25
N THR A 81 20.69 8.05 1.66
CA THR A 81 19.26 8.37 1.59
C THR A 81 18.82 8.35 0.13
N THR A 82 17.74 7.65 -0.17
CA THR A 82 17.10 7.61 -1.48
C THR A 82 15.68 8.13 -1.34
N ALA A 83 15.28 9.08 -2.18
CA ALA A 83 13.91 9.57 -2.28
C ALA A 83 13.46 9.51 -3.73
N ARG A 84 12.33 8.86 -3.99
CA ARG A 84 11.76 8.72 -5.32
C ARG A 84 10.31 9.09 -5.33
N PHE A 85 9.91 9.82 -6.36
CA PHE A 85 8.57 10.33 -6.56
C PHE A 85 8.10 9.95 -7.95
N GLY A 86 6.85 9.55 -8.06
CA GLY A 86 6.24 9.24 -9.34
C GLY A 86 4.79 8.87 -9.18
N LYS A 87 4.32 7.99 -10.07
CA LYS A 87 2.91 7.74 -10.27
C LYS A 87 2.63 6.26 -10.39
N TYR A 88 1.40 5.89 -10.09
CA TYR A 88 0.88 4.56 -10.39
C TYR A 88 -0.53 4.63 -10.97
N THR A 89 -0.89 3.59 -11.71
CA THR A 89 -2.26 3.29 -12.11
C THR A 89 -2.68 1.98 -11.45
N LEU A 90 -3.96 1.89 -11.07
CA LEU A 90 -4.54 0.70 -10.47
C LEU A 90 -5.93 0.45 -11.06
N GLU A 91 -6.01 -0.64 -11.81
CA GLU A 91 -7.22 -1.20 -12.39
C GLU A 91 -7.48 -2.59 -11.81
N SER A 92 -8.60 -3.22 -12.15
CA SER A 92 -8.97 -4.52 -11.57
C SER A 92 -8.01 -5.66 -11.94
N ALA A 93 -7.29 -5.53 -13.06
CA ALA A 93 -6.39 -6.57 -13.57
C ALA A 93 -4.93 -6.12 -13.69
N ILE A 94 -4.67 -4.81 -13.71
CA ILE A 94 -3.34 -4.25 -13.98
C ILE A 94 -3.01 -3.18 -12.95
N PHE A 95 -1.81 -3.28 -12.40
CA PHE A 95 -1.16 -2.21 -11.66
C PHE A 95 0.11 -1.84 -12.40
N ALA A 96 0.38 -0.55 -12.55
CA ALA A 96 1.66 -0.08 -13.08
C ALA A 96 2.18 1.07 -12.24
N TYR A 97 3.49 1.14 -12.02
CA TYR A 97 4.11 2.27 -11.33
C TYR A 97 5.46 2.64 -11.94
N GLY A 98 5.86 3.90 -11.80
CA GLY A 98 7.16 4.41 -12.22
C GLY A 98 7.57 5.61 -11.37
N TYR A 99 8.85 5.96 -11.42
CA TYR A 99 9.39 7.13 -10.74
C TYR A 99 9.83 8.17 -11.78
N ASP A 100 9.32 9.38 -11.61
CA ASP A 100 9.63 10.56 -12.43
C ASP A 100 10.88 11.28 -11.88
N ASP A 101 11.13 11.17 -10.57
CA ASP A 101 12.30 11.70 -9.86
C ASP A 101 12.89 10.60 -8.95
N ASP A 102 14.22 10.42 -9.00
CA ASP A 102 14.99 9.58 -8.08
C ASP A 102 16.25 10.36 -7.65
N THR A 103 16.26 10.77 -6.39
CA THR A 103 17.38 11.49 -5.77
C THR A 103 18.05 10.58 -4.73
N VAL A 104 19.38 10.45 -4.86
CA VAL A 104 20.22 9.71 -3.93
C VAL A 104 21.24 10.64 -3.31
N VAL A 105 21.22 10.73 -1.98
CA VAL A 105 22.22 11.43 -1.18
C VAL A 105 23.11 10.39 -0.51
N THR A 106 24.42 10.54 -0.66
CA THR A 106 25.42 9.69 -0.02
C THR A 106 26.35 10.58 0.82
N GLU A 107 26.41 10.31 2.11
CA GLU A 107 27.25 11.02 3.07
C GLU A 107 28.38 10.11 3.52
N THR A 108 29.62 10.56 3.32
CA THR A 108 30.84 9.89 3.76
C THR A 108 31.70 10.86 4.59
N THR A 109 32.81 10.37 5.12
CA THR A 109 33.81 11.23 5.78
C THR A 109 34.46 12.25 4.85
N SER A 110 34.43 12.01 3.53
CA SER A 110 34.98 12.92 2.51
C SER A 110 33.97 13.97 2.03
N GLY A 111 32.70 13.88 2.42
CA GLY A 111 31.68 14.87 2.12
C GLY A 111 30.33 14.27 1.73
N THR A 112 29.47 15.09 1.13
CA THR A 112 28.14 14.70 0.66
C THR A 112 28.08 14.72 -0.87
N LYS A 113 27.58 13.65 -1.46
CA LYS A 113 27.28 13.55 -2.90
C LYS A 113 25.78 13.44 -3.11
N VAL A 114 25.24 14.24 -4.02
CA VAL A 114 23.85 14.16 -4.48
C VAL A 114 23.84 13.67 -5.93
N THR A 115 23.00 12.68 -6.22
CA THR A 115 22.83 12.13 -7.58
C THR A 115 21.35 12.13 -7.92
N HIS A 116 21.01 12.67 -9.08
CA HIS A 116 19.68 12.54 -9.68
C HIS A 116 19.75 11.48 -10.78
N ARG A 117 18.80 10.55 -10.80
CA ARG A 117 18.69 9.53 -11.85
C ARG A 117 17.56 9.88 -12.80
N PRO A 118 17.68 9.49 -14.08
CA PRO A 118 16.60 9.71 -15.06
C PRO A 118 15.34 8.93 -14.66
N ALA A 119 14.20 9.39 -15.17
CA ALA A 119 12.93 8.71 -14.99
C ALA A 119 12.98 7.26 -15.51
N GLU A 120 12.34 6.36 -14.78
CA GLU A 120 12.21 4.95 -15.17
C GLU A 120 10.88 4.72 -15.89
N ALA A 121 10.88 3.85 -16.91
CA ALA A 121 9.64 3.39 -17.52
C ALA A 121 8.76 2.67 -16.48
N MET A 122 7.43 2.79 -16.63
CA MET A 122 6.50 2.14 -15.70
C MET A 122 6.64 0.63 -15.78
N ARG A 123 6.67 -0.01 -14.60
CA ARG A 123 6.64 -1.47 -14.45
C ARG A 123 5.20 -1.90 -14.22
N ALA A 124 4.72 -2.84 -15.02
CA ALA A 124 3.37 -3.37 -14.92
C ALA A 124 3.33 -4.74 -14.22
N PHE A 125 2.23 -4.99 -13.53
CA PHE A 125 1.94 -6.17 -12.72
C PHE A 125 0.51 -6.61 -12.95
N THR A 126 0.30 -7.92 -12.98
CA THR A 126 -1.04 -8.51 -12.93
C THR A 126 -1.57 -8.43 -11.50
N VAL A 127 -2.82 -7.99 -11.36
CA VAL A 127 -3.52 -7.88 -10.07
C VAL A 127 -4.35 -9.14 -9.83
N SER A 128 -4.24 -9.72 -8.63
CA SER A 128 -5.19 -10.71 -8.14
C SER A 128 -5.62 -10.40 -6.71
N GLY A 129 -6.93 -10.23 -6.51
CA GLY A 129 -7.53 -10.16 -5.18
C GLY A 129 -7.82 -11.55 -4.65
N GLU A 130 -7.29 -11.87 -3.48
CA GLU A 130 -7.41 -13.16 -2.80
C GLU A 130 -7.99 -12.95 -1.38
N ALA A 131 -8.30 -14.02 -0.65
CA ALA A 131 -8.96 -13.90 0.65
C ALA A 131 -8.08 -13.25 1.73
N ASP A 132 -6.76 -13.39 1.58
CA ASP A 132 -5.72 -12.92 2.49
C ASP A 132 -5.12 -11.56 2.09
N GLY A 133 -5.40 -11.07 0.88
CA GLY A 133 -4.90 -9.80 0.41
C GLY A 133 -4.97 -9.59 -1.10
N VAL A 134 -4.11 -8.72 -1.61
CA VAL A 134 -3.94 -8.44 -3.03
C VAL A 134 -2.51 -8.76 -3.42
N HIS A 135 -2.35 -9.54 -4.49
CA HIS A 135 -1.06 -9.82 -5.09
C HIS A 135 -0.90 -9.04 -6.39
N LEU A 136 0.25 -8.36 -6.54
CA LEU A 136 0.68 -7.72 -7.78
C LEU A 136 1.90 -8.48 -8.29
N ARG A 137 1.75 -9.22 -9.39
CA ARG A 137 2.78 -10.17 -9.86
C ARG A 137 3.30 -9.78 -11.24
N ARG A 138 4.62 -9.89 -11.41
CA ARG A 138 5.32 -9.69 -12.69
C ARG A 138 6.19 -10.90 -12.98
N THR A 139 5.99 -11.52 -14.14
CA THR A 139 6.74 -12.72 -14.56
C THR A 139 8.24 -12.43 -14.71
N GLU A 140 8.59 -11.30 -15.33
CA GLU A 140 9.98 -10.90 -15.49
C GLU A 140 10.58 -10.51 -14.14
N GLY A 141 11.59 -11.28 -13.71
CA GLY A 141 12.22 -11.17 -12.38
C GLY A 141 11.46 -11.90 -11.27
N GLN A 142 10.32 -12.55 -11.59
CA GLN A 142 9.44 -13.22 -10.61
C GLN A 142 9.16 -12.33 -9.40
N ILE A 143 8.70 -11.11 -9.69
CA ILE A 143 8.51 -10.05 -8.70
C ILE A 143 7.07 -10.08 -8.20
N GLU A 144 6.90 -9.92 -6.89
CA GLU A 144 5.60 -9.82 -6.27
C GLU A 144 5.56 -8.73 -5.20
N PHE A 145 4.48 -7.95 -5.23
CA PHE A 145 4.01 -7.18 -4.08
C PHE A 145 2.78 -7.87 -3.52
N PHE A 146 2.86 -8.35 -2.29
CA PHE A 146 1.71 -8.87 -1.56
C PHE A 146 1.24 -7.85 -0.52
N PHE A 147 0.03 -7.35 -0.70
CA PHE A 147 -0.62 -6.40 0.19
C PHE A 147 -1.65 -7.11 1.06
N SER A 148 -1.48 -7.03 2.37
CA SER A 148 -2.47 -7.48 3.34
C SER A 148 -3.00 -6.30 4.16
N ARG A 149 -3.91 -6.60 5.10
CA ARG A 149 -4.39 -5.61 6.06
C ARG A 149 -3.26 -5.05 6.92
N GLU A 150 -2.29 -5.89 7.27
CA GLU A 150 -1.20 -5.54 8.19
C GLU A 150 -0.04 -4.83 7.49
N GLY A 151 0.16 -5.05 6.19
CA GLY A 151 1.34 -4.52 5.52
C GLY A 151 1.52 -4.93 4.07
N LEU A 152 2.77 -4.87 3.65
CA LEU A 152 3.22 -5.15 2.30
C LEU A 152 4.50 -5.99 2.37
N ILE A 153 4.59 -7.03 1.55
CA ILE A 153 5.82 -7.78 1.31
C ILE A 153 6.21 -7.61 -0.16
N TYR A 154 7.45 -7.20 -0.38
CA TYR A 154 8.07 -7.20 -1.70
C TYR A 154 9.03 -8.38 -1.80
N SER A 155 8.83 -9.22 -2.81
CA SER A 155 9.63 -10.42 -3.06
C SER A 155 10.10 -10.51 -4.51
N GLU A 156 11.23 -11.18 -4.70
CA GLU A 156 11.75 -11.55 -6.01
C GLU A 156 12.18 -13.02 -5.96
N ASN A 157 11.83 -13.80 -6.98
CA ASN A 157 12.13 -15.23 -7.06
C ASN A 157 11.68 -16.00 -5.79
N GLY A 158 10.51 -15.64 -5.26
CA GLY A 158 9.92 -16.25 -4.06
C GLY A 158 10.61 -15.90 -2.73
N LYS A 159 11.64 -15.04 -2.75
CA LYS A 159 12.33 -14.58 -1.53
C LYS A 159 11.86 -13.19 -1.15
N ALA A 160 11.44 -13.02 0.10
CA ALA A 160 11.14 -11.70 0.63
C ALA A 160 12.41 -10.84 0.64
N LEU A 161 12.32 -9.64 0.06
CA LEU A 161 13.40 -8.65 0.06
C LEU A 161 13.09 -7.49 0.98
N ARG A 162 11.80 -7.10 1.08
CA ARG A 162 11.37 -6.03 1.99
C ARG A 162 10.04 -6.38 2.63
N VAL A 163 9.97 -6.19 3.94
CA VAL A 163 8.75 -6.32 4.73
C VAL A 163 8.38 -4.95 5.26
N TRP A 164 7.15 -4.54 5.01
CA TRP A 164 6.62 -3.25 5.40
C TRP A 164 5.36 -3.43 6.24
N ARG A 165 5.22 -2.61 7.28
CA ARG A 165 4.00 -2.53 8.10
C ARG A 165 3.16 -1.36 7.62
N ARG A 166 1.85 -1.55 7.49
CA ARG A 166 0.91 -0.46 7.22
C ARG A 166 0.86 0.48 8.42
N ILE A 167 0.98 1.78 8.16
CA ILE A 167 0.75 2.81 9.17
C ILE A 167 -0.76 3.04 9.24
N LYS A 168 -1.34 2.77 10.41
CA LYS A 168 -2.71 3.17 10.71
C LYS A 168 -2.69 4.68 10.92
N MET A 169 -3.30 5.44 10.01
CA MET A 169 -3.55 6.85 10.24
C MET A 169 -4.53 6.95 11.40
N GLY A 170 -4.07 7.39 12.56
CA GLY A 170 -4.97 7.75 13.65
C GLY A 170 -5.82 8.93 13.19
N VAL A 171 -7.13 8.88 13.45
CA VAL A 171 -7.93 10.11 13.48
C VAL A 171 -7.28 10.98 14.56
N PRO A 172 -6.84 12.22 14.27
CA PRO A 172 -6.42 13.13 15.33
C PRO A 172 -7.54 13.22 16.35
N ALA A 173 -7.25 13.01 17.63
CA ALA A 173 -8.18 13.40 18.67
C ALA A 173 -8.33 14.92 18.56
N ASN A 174 -9.53 15.37 18.18
CA ASN A 174 -9.93 16.78 18.28
C ASN A 174 -10.08 17.17 19.74
#